data_AF-A0A9X3WDH4-F1
#
_entry.id   AF-A0A9X3WDH4-F1
#
_cell.length_a   1.000
_cell.length_b   1.000
_cell.length_c   1.000
_cell.angle_alpha   90.00
_cell.angle_beta   90.00
_cell.angle_gamma   90.00
#
_symmetry.space_group_name_H-M   'P 1'
#
loop_
_entity.id
_entity.type
_entity.pdbx_description
1 polymer ?
#
loop_
_entity_poly.entity_id
_entity_poly.type
_entity_poly.pdbx_seq_one_letter_code
_entity_poly.pdbx_strand_id
1 'polypeptide(L)'
;MALISIAVLALIVMIITCLPVTQRYFYKYLGKIGYWSLLIIFIIYLLIDIWLWLRRPYKTADFWLTFISINIAGMVAIAKTYFDIKKLK
;
A
#
# COMPACT_ATOMS: atom_id res chain seq x y z
N MET A 1 -22.65 6.26 18.98
CA MET A 1 -21.27 6.77 19.22
C MET A 1 -20.35 5.70 19.82
N ALA A 2 -20.74 5.01 20.91
CA ALA A 2 -19.91 3.97 21.55
C ALA A 2 -19.51 2.78 20.64
N LEU A 3 -20.41 2.34 19.74
CA LEU A 3 -20.15 1.21 18.84
C LEU A 3 -19.10 1.56 17.75
N ILE A 4 -19.10 2.81 17.29
CA ILE A 4 -18.11 3.32 16.33
C ILE A 4 -16.74 3.40 16.99
N SER A 5 -16.66 3.91 18.22
CA SER A 5 -15.38 3.98 18.96
C SER A 5 -14.79 2.61 19.26
N ILE A 6 -15.63 1.61 19.60
CA ILE A 6 -15.18 0.23 19.83
C ILE A 6 -14.65 -0.38 18.52
N ALA A 7 -15.35 -0.19 17.40
CA ALA A 7 -14.90 -0.68 16.10
C ALA A 7 -13.57 -0.05 15.67
N VAL A 8 -13.39 1.26 15.88
CA VAL A 8 -12.13 1.96 15.58
C VAL A 8 -10.98 1.44 16.45
N LEU A 9 -11.21 1.26 17.75
CA LEU A 9 -10.22 0.68 18.67
C LEU A 9 -9.82 -0.74 18.28
N ALA A 10 -10.79 -1.58 17.93
CA ALA A 10 -10.53 -2.95 17.48
C ALA A 10 -9.69 -2.98 16.20
N LEU A 11 -9.98 -2.09 15.24
CA LEU A 11 -9.18 -1.92 14.03
C LEU A 11 -7.73 -1.50 14.34
N ILE A 12 -7.55 -0.54 15.24
CA ILE A 12 -6.21 -0.09 15.66
C ILE A 12 -5.42 -1.23 16.31
N VAL A 13 -6.05 -1.98 17.24
CA VAL A 13 -5.41 -3.13 17.90
C VAL A 13 -5.05 -4.21 16.90
N MET A 14 -5.93 -4.51 15.95
CA MET A 14 -5.66 -5.48 14.88
C MET A 14 -4.48 -5.01 14.00
N ILE A 15 -4.44 -3.73 13.63
CA ILE A 15 -3.32 -3.18 12.86
C ILE A 15 -2.03 -3.30 13.66
N ILE A 16 -1.99 -2.87 14.93
CA ILE A 16 -0.77 -2.91 15.77
C ILE A 16 -0.25 -4.34 15.96
N THR A 17 -1.14 -5.30 16.17
CA THR A 17 -0.76 -6.70 16.42
C THR A 17 -0.34 -7.44 15.15
N CYS A 18 -1.03 -7.20 14.02
CA CYS A 18 -0.68 -7.85 12.76
C CYS A 18 0.53 -7.19 12.07
N LEU A 19 0.69 -5.87 12.17
CA LEU A 19 1.76 -5.13 11.48
C LEU A 19 3.18 -5.71 11.67
N PRO A 20 3.66 -6.05 12.89
CA PRO A 20 5.01 -6.59 13.07
C PRO A 20 5.17 -7.98 12.45
N VAL A 21 4.12 -8.81 12.49
CA VAL A 21 4.13 -10.14 11.88
C VAL A 21 4.22 -10.00 10.36
N THR A 22 3.35 -9.17 9.77
CA THR A 22 3.34 -8.92 8.32
C THR A 22 4.66 -8.31 7.84
N GLN A 23 5.24 -7.38 8.61
CA GLN A 23 6.55 -6.81 8.32
C GLN A 23 7.64 -7.88 8.30
N ARG A 24 7.68 -8.78 9.29
CA ARG A 24 8.72 -9.82 9.36
C ARG A 24 8.68 -10.77 8.16
N TYR A 25 7.49 -11.16 7.73
CA TYR A 25 7.30 -11.94 6.50
C TYR A 25 7.68 -11.14 5.26
N PHE A 26 7.32 -9.86 5.20
CA PHE A 26 7.66 -8.97 4.10
C PHE A 26 9.18 -8.78 3.96
N TYR A 27 9.92 -8.58 5.05
CA TYR A 27 11.38 -8.47 5.03
C TYR A 27 12.06 -9.79 4.59
N LYS A 28 11.54 -10.94 5.03
CA LYS A 28 12.04 -12.25 4.58
C LYS A 28 11.80 -12.46 3.08
N TYR A 29 10.65 -12.02 2.57
CA TYR A 29 10.30 -12.06 1.15
C TYR A 29 11.17 -11.08 0.34
N LEU A 30 11.38 -9.86 0.87
CA LEU A 30 12.23 -8.84 0.26
C LEU A 30 13.68 -9.27 0.14
N GLY A 31 14.25 -9.90 1.17
CA GLY A 31 15.62 -10.41 1.09
C GLY A 31 15.81 -11.47 -0.01
N LYS A 32 14.76 -12.23 -0.32
CA LYS A 32 14.79 -13.28 -1.36
C LYS A 32 14.58 -12.72 -2.78
N ILE A 33 13.79 -11.67 -2.91
CA ILE A 33 13.32 -11.15 -4.22
C ILE A 33 14.03 -9.85 -4.61
N GLY A 34 14.54 -9.08 -3.65
CA GLY A 34 15.27 -7.84 -3.87
C GLY A 34 14.48 -6.84 -4.71
N TYR A 35 15.13 -6.24 -5.71
CA TYR A 35 14.55 -5.21 -6.57
C TYR A 35 13.37 -5.66 -7.42
N TRP A 36 13.17 -6.96 -7.64
CA TRP A 36 11.97 -7.48 -8.32
C TRP A 36 10.68 -7.12 -7.56
N SER A 37 10.76 -6.91 -6.25
CA SER A 37 9.60 -6.47 -5.45
C SER A 37 9.12 -5.07 -5.84
N LEU A 38 10.02 -4.17 -6.27
CA LEU A 38 9.65 -2.83 -6.73
C LEU A 38 8.83 -2.90 -8.02
N LEU A 39 9.22 -3.80 -8.93
CA LEU A 39 8.52 -4.02 -10.19
C LEU A 39 7.13 -4.61 -9.95
N ILE A 40 6.99 -5.53 -9.00
CA ILE A 40 5.69 -6.08 -8.59
C ILE A 40 4.80 -4.97 -8.02
N ILE A 41 5.32 -4.14 -7.10
CA ILE A 41 4.56 -3.02 -6.52
C ILE A 41 4.11 -2.07 -7.63
N PHE A 42 5.01 -1.70 -8.55
CA PHE A 42 4.68 -0.84 -9.67
C PHE A 42 3.54 -1.41 -10.53
N ILE A 43 3.59 -2.70 -10.89
CA ILE A 43 2.53 -3.37 -11.67
C ILE A 43 1.20 -3.35 -10.93
N ILE A 44 1.19 -3.63 -9.62
CA ILE A 44 -0.04 -3.63 -8.82
C ILE A 44 -0.71 -2.25 -8.85
N TYR A 45 0.06 -1.18 -8.63
CA TYR A 45 -0.48 0.18 -8.65
C TYR A 45 -0.97 0.58 -10.05
N LEU A 46 -0.27 0.16 -11.10
CA LEU A 46 -0.70 0.39 -12.48
C LEU A 46 -2.01 -0.34 -12.82
N LEU A 47 -2.20 -1.57 -12.32
CA LEU A 47 -3.46 -2.30 -12.44
C LEU A 47 -4.61 -1.61 -11.69
N ILE A 48 -4.33 -1.06 -10.50
CA ILE A 48 -5.32 -0.29 -9.72
C ILE A 48 -5.75 0.96 -10.51
N ASP A 49 -4.81 1.66 -11.13
CA ASP A 49 -5.09 2.84 -11.94
C ASP A 49 -5.95 2.49 -13.17
N ILE A 50 -5.61 1.43 -13.89
CA ILE A 50 -6.44 0.92 -15.01
C ILE A 50 -7.85 0.58 -14.53
N TRP A 51 -7.96 -0.11 -13.39
CA TRP A 51 -9.25 -0.47 -12.83
C TRP A 51 -10.07 0.76 -12.42
N LEU A 52 -9.42 1.78 -11.84
CA LEU A 52 -10.07 3.04 -11.47
C LEU A 52 -10.62 3.76 -12.71
N TRP A 53 -9.83 3.80 -13.79
CA TRP A 53 -10.22 4.36 -15.09
C TRP A 53 -11.42 3.64 -15.70
N LEU A 54 -11.47 2.31 -15.60
CA LEU A 54 -12.59 1.51 -16.12
C LEU A 54 -13.87 1.70 -15.30
N ARG A 55 -13.76 1.95 -13.99
CA ARG A 55 -14.91 1.94 -13.07
C ARG A 55 -15.55 3.31 -12.86
N ARG A 56 -14.79 4.42 -12.98
CA ARG A 56 -15.30 5.76 -12.66
C ARG A 56 -15.17 6.73 -13.84
N PRO A 57 -16.15 7.64 -14.00
CA PRO A 57 -16.02 8.72 -14.97
C PRO A 57 -14.92 9.70 -14.53
N TYR A 58 -13.90 9.83 -15.37
CA TYR A 58 -12.74 10.71 -15.17
C TYR A 58 -13.06 12.22 -15.09
N LYS A 59 -14.32 12.60 -15.34
CA LYS A 59 -14.78 14.00 -15.32
C LYS A 59 -15.06 14.54 -13.91
N THR A 60 -14.98 13.70 -12.88
CA THR A 60 -15.28 14.09 -11.49
C THR A 60 -14.01 14.50 -10.74
N ALA A 61 -14.08 15.56 -9.92
CA ALA A 61 -12.96 15.97 -9.07
C ALA A 61 -12.52 14.85 -8.11
N ASP A 62 -13.48 14.07 -7.61
CA ASP A 62 -13.24 12.91 -6.74
C ASP A 62 -12.38 11.83 -7.41
N PHE A 63 -12.51 11.66 -8.74
CA PHE A 63 -11.68 10.72 -9.49
C PHE A 63 -10.21 11.15 -9.45
N TRP A 64 -9.93 12.42 -9.77
CA TRP A 64 -8.57 12.95 -9.78
C TRP A 64 -7.94 12.94 -8.39
N LEU A 65 -8.69 13.29 -7.34
CA LEU A 65 -8.23 13.19 -5.96
C LEU A 65 -7.87 11.74 -5.59
N THR A 66 -8.74 10.78 -5.95
CA THR A 66 -8.50 9.35 -5.69
C THR A 66 -7.26 8.87 -6.45
N PHE A 67 -7.15 9.20 -7.73
CA PHE A 67 -6.02 8.83 -8.58
C PHE A 67 -4.68 9.37 -8.06
N ILE A 68 -4.64 10.64 -7.68
CA ILE A 68 -3.45 11.28 -7.09
C ILE A 68 -3.09 10.60 -5.76
N SER A 69 -4.07 10.34 -4.90
CA SER A 69 -3.82 9.70 -3.59
C SER A 69 -3.22 8.28 -3.74
N ILE A 70 -3.71 7.51 -4.71
CA ILE A 70 -3.22 6.16 -5.02
C ILE A 70 -1.78 6.24 -5.54
N ASN A 71 -1.51 7.17 -6.47
CA ASN A 71 -0.18 7.36 -7.05
C ASN A 71 0.86 7.78 -5.99
N ILE A 72 0.50 8.71 -5.09
CA ILE A 72 1.36 9.08 -3.95
C ILE A 72 1.63 7.87 -3.06
N ALA A 73 0.59 7.08 -2.74
CA ALA A 73 0.77 5.87 -1.95
C ALA A 73 1.70 4.85 -2.63
N GLY A 74 1.58 4.69 -3.94
CA GLY A 74 2.45 3.83 -4.75
C GLY A 74 3.90 4.28 -4.74
N MET A 75 4.14 5.58 -4.93
CA MET A 75 5.49 6.16 -4.86
C MET A 75 6.11 5.95 -3.47
N VAL A 76 5.35 6.18 -2.40
CA VAL A 76 5.82 5.95 -1.02
C VAL A 76 6.13 4.48 -0.79
N ALA A 77 5.29 3.56 -1.28
CA ALA A 77 5.51 2.12 -1.17
C ALA A 77 6.80 1.69 -1.89
N ILE A 78 7.04 2.17 -3.11
CA ILE A 78 8.27 1.91 -3.87
C ILE A 78 9.49 2.48 -3.13
N ALA A 79 9.44 3.75 -2.70
CA ALA A 79 10.55 4.40 -2.02
C ALA A 79 10.92 3.67 -0.71
N LYS A 80 9.93 3.36 0.11
CA LYS A 80 10.14 2.62 1.37
C LYS A 80 10.76 1.25 1.11
N THR A 81 10.20 0.51 0.15
CA THR A 81 10.70 -0.81 -0.23
C THR A 81 12.14 -0.75 -0.76
N TYR A 82 12.48 0.28 -1.53
CA TYR A 82 13.85 0.50 -2.01
C TYR A 82 14.83 0.72 -0.85
N PHE A 83 14.47 1.57 0.11
CA PHE A 83 15.29 1.78 1.31
C PHE A 83 15.42 0.52 2.16
N ASP A 84 14.35 -0.27 2.28
CA ASP A 84 14.37 -1.54 3.00
C ASP A 84 15.31 -2.56 2.34
N ILE A 85 15.27 -2.69 1.01
CA ILE A 85 16.22 -3.54 0.26
C ILE A 85 17.66 -3.04 0.45
N LYS A 86 17.88 -1.72 0.37
CA LYS A 86 19.21 -1.13 0.53
C LYS A 86 19.79 -1.36 1.93
N LYS A 87 18.95 -1.43 2.97
CA LYS A 87 19.39 -1.72 4.35
C LYS A 87 19.67 -3.20 4.60
N LEU A 88 19.09 -4.09 3.80
CA LEU A 88 19.30 -5.54 3.88
C LEU A 88 20.60 -6.01 3.20
N LYS A 89 21.23 -5.14 2.41
CA LYS A 89 22.42 -5.44 1.60
C LYS A 89 23.64 -4.71 2.16
#